data_AF-A0A178V4S4-F1
#
_entry.id   AF-A0A178V4S4-F1
#
_cell.length_a   1.000
_cell.length_b   1.000
_cell.length_c   1.000
_cell.angle_alpha   90.00
_cell.angle_beta   90.00
_cell.angle_gamma   90.00
#
_symmetry.space_group_name_H-M   'P 1'
#
loop_
_entity.id
_entity.type
_entity.pdbx_description
1 polymer ?
#
loop_
_entity_poly.entity_id
_entity_poly.type
_entity_poly.pdbx_seq_one_letter_code
_entity_poly.pdbx_strand_id
1 'polypeptide(L)'
;MGNYKNFLSRTASEATYLQYCISEHHIREMRLVAVQYINNVCYKLQPYPLLRLSQNLKMKELDVESLCHECGLETCTDPDGFTVLPVKQSTFRSPEDKFKVYDLIGIERIKMSI
;
A
#
# COMPACT_ATOMS: atom_id res chain seq x y z
N MET A 1 1.56 2.50 -17.65
CA MET A 1 1.29 2.34 -16.21
C MET A 1 2.54 2.78 -15.46
N GLY A 2 2.43 3.82 -14.62
CA GLY A 2 3.59 4.45 -13.97
C GLY A 2 4.36 3.51 -13.05
N ASN A 3 5.67 3.73 -12.92
CA ASN A 3 6.54 2.91 -12.08
C ASN A 3 6.38 3.27 -10.59
N TYR A 4 5.21 2.97 -10.02
CA TYR A 4 4.89 3.23 -8.61
C TYR A 4 5.94 2.63 -7.67
N LYS A 5 6.48 1.45 -8.02
CA LYS A 5 7.52 0.78 -7.24
C LYS A 5 8.77 1.63 -7.12
N ASN A 6 9.26 2.19 -8.22
CA ASN A 6 10.44 3.04 -8.20
C ASN A 6 10.17 4.36 -7.51
N PHE A 7 9.00 4.97 -7.71
CA PHE A 7 8.61 6.19 -7.00
C PHE A 7 8.64 5.95 -5.48
N LEU A 8 7.85 4.98 -4.99
CA LEU A 8 7.75 4.67 -3.57
C LEU A 8 9.10 4.25 -2.98
N SER A 9 9.91 3.48 -3.72
CA SER A 9 11.23 3.06 -3.25
C SER A 9 12.19 4.24 -3.12
N ARG A 10 12.26 5.13 -4.13
CA ARG A 10 13.10 6.33 -4.07
C ARG A 10 12.66 7.28 -2.97
N THR A 11 11.35 7.52 -2.85
CA THR A 11 10.82 8.37 -1.78
C THR A 11 11.15 7.78 -0.41
N ALA A 12 11.03 6.46 -0.21
CA ALA A 12 11.37 5.83 1.05
C ALA A 12 12.88 5.85 1.38
N SER A 13 13.76 5.86 0.37
CA SER A 13 15.22 5.83 0.59
C SER A 13 15.89 7.21 0.61
N GLU A 14 15.38 8.17 -0.15
CA GLU A 14 16.06 9.43 -0.46
C GLU A 14 15.31 10.68 0.05
N ALA A 15 14.00 10.60 0.27
CA ALA A 15 13.24 11.80 0.64
C ALA A 15 13.58 12.27 2.06
N THR A 16 13.88 13.55 2.19
CA THR A 16 13.86 14.24 3.48
C THR A 16 12.44 14.26 4.04
N TYR A 17 12.32 14.51 5.35
CA TYR A 17 11.03 14.64 6.01
C TYR A 17 10.09 15.65 5.30
N LEU A 18 10.60 16.83 4.95
CA LEU A 18 9.79 17.85 4.27
C LEU A 18 9.35 17.41 2.87
N GLN A 19 10.24 16.77 2.11
CA GLN A 19 9.90 16.22 0.79
C GLN A 19 8.85 15.12 0.91
N TYR A 20 8.90 14.31 1.97
CA TYR A 20 7.87 13.31 2.27
C TYR A 20 6.52 13.97 2.56
N CYS A 21 6.48 14.98 3.44
CA CYS A 21 5.24 15.71 3.75
C CYS A 21 4.60 16.34 2.50
N ILE A 22 5.41 16.99 1.66
CA ILE A 22 4.92 17.61 0.41
C ILE A 22 4.42 16.53 -0.57
N SER A 23 5.05 15.36 -0.59
CA SER A 23 4.72 14.27 -1.50
C SER A 23 3.66 13.32 -0.95
N GLU A 24 3.14 13.51 0.26
CA GLU A 24 2.27 12.57 0.96
C GLU A 24 1.05 12.18 0.11
N HIS A 25 0.40 13.18 -0.50
CA HIS A 25 -0.73 12.96 -1.38
C HIS A 25 -0.35 12.07 -2.58
N HIS A 26 0.79 12.33 -3.22
CA HIS A 26 1.26 11.50 -4.34
C HIS A 26 1.66 10.08 -3.92
N ILE A 27 2.27 9.92 -2.74
CA ILE A 27 2.57 8.60 -2.16
C ILE A 27 1.28 7.80 -1.97
N ARG A 28 0.23 8.46 -1.45
CA ARG A 28 -1.09 7.85 -1.27
C ARG A 28 -1.70 7.42 -2.60
N GLU A 29 -1.75 8.32 -3.58
CA GLU A 29 -2.26 8.01 -4.92
C GLU A 29 -1.52 6.82 -5.55
N MET A 30 -0.19 6.78 -5.45
CA MET A 30 0.60 5.68 -5.98
C MET A 30 0.31 4.35 -5.28
N ARG A 31 0.01 4.36 -3.98
CA ARG A 31 -0.41 3.17 -3.23
C ARG A 31 -1.80 2.69 -3.67
N LEU A 32 -2.76 3.60 -3.87
CA LEU A 32 -4.10 3.27 -4.37
C LEU A 32 -4.05 2.66 -5.77
N VAL A 33 -3.32 3.30 -6.69
CA VAL A 33 -3.10 2.79 -8.05
C VAL A 33 -2.46 1.40 -8.02
N ALA A 34 -1.51 1.17 -7.10
CA ALA A 34 -0.88 -0.13 -6.96
C ALA A 34 -1.84 -1.21 -6.44
N VAL A 35 -2.69 -0.92 -5.44
CA VAL A 35 -3.73 -1.85 -4.96
C VAL A 35 -4.73 -2.16 -6.07
N GLN A 36 -5.21 -1.13 -6.78
CA GLN A 36 -6.11 -1.30 -7.93
C GLN A 36 -5.45 -2.16 -9.03
N TYR A 37 -4.18 -1.90 -9.33
CA TYR A 37 -3.42 -2.65 -10.32
C TYR A 37 -3.29 -4.12 -9.92
N ILE A 38 -2.91 -4.40 -8.67
CA ILE A 38 -2.79 -5.77 -8.16
C ILE A 38 -4.15 -6.47 -8.24
N ASN A 39 -5.23 -5.86 -7.74
CA ASN A 39 -6.58 -6.43 -7.84
C ASN A 39 -6.98 -6.74 -9.30
N ASN A 40 -6.67 -5.85 -10.24
CA ASN A 40 -7.00 -6.03 -11.66
C ASN A 40 -6.11 -7.04 -12.40
N VAL A 41 -4.84 -7.17 -11.98
CA VAL A 41 -3.83 -8.04 -12.61
C VAL A 41 -3.69 -9.39 -11.91
N CYS A 42 -4.45 -9.64 -10.84
CA CYS A 42 -4.69 -10.98 -10.26
C CYS A 42 -5.45 -11.94 -11.22
N TYR A 43 -5.10 -11.93 -12.51
CA TYR A 43 -5.64 -12.72 -13.61
C TYR A 43 -5.16 -14.19 -13.60
N LYS A 44 -4.63 -14.69 -12.48
CA LYS A 44 -4.01 -16.02 -12.39
C LYS A 44 -4.34 -16.77 -11.10
N LEU A 45 -5.61 -16.82 -10.69
CA LEU A 45 -6.20 -17.79 -9.74
C LEU A 45 -5.51 -17.99 -8.37
N GLN A 46 -4.42 -17.30 -8.08
CA GLN A 46 -3.61 -17.45 -6.89
C GLN A 46 -3.74 -16.18 -6.06
N PRO A 47 -4.05 -16.32 -4.76
CA PRO A 47 -4.00 -15.21 -3.85
C PRO A 47 -2.64 -14.49 -3.87
N TYR A 48 -2.65 -13.17 -3.75
CA TYR A 48 -1.46 -12.34 -3.73
C TYR A 48 -1.03 -12.07 -2.27
N PRO A 49 0.19 -12.46 -1.86
CA PRO A 49 0.63 -12.24 -0.48
C PRO A 49 0.68 -10.77 -0.08
N LEU A 50 0.04 -10.40 1.03
CA LEU A 50 0.06 -9.02 1.54
C LEU A 50 1.46 -8.58 1.95
N LEU A 51 2.27 -9.48 2.49
CA LEU A 51 3.69 -9.23 2.75
C LEU A 51 4.45 -8.76 1.49
N ARG A 52 4.14 -9.34 0.33
CA ARG A 52 4.77 -8.89 -0.93
C ARG A 52 4.23 -7.53 -1.36
N LEU A 53 2.95 -7.27 -1.12
CA LEU A 53 2.33 -5.99 -1.42
C LEU A 53 2.92 -4.89 -0.54
N SER A 54 3.09 -5.13 0.76
CA SER A 54 3.66 -4.20 1.74
C SER A 54 5.09 -3.76 1.36
N GLN A 55 5.91 -4.71 0.89
CA GLN A 55 7.25 -4.42 0.37
C GLN A 55 7.25 -3.53 -0.89
N ASN A 56 6.26 -3.70 -1.77
CA ASN A 56 6.09 -2.86 -2.96
C ASN A 56 5.57 -1.46 -2.60
N LEU A 57 4.67 -1.37 -1.59
CA LEU A 57 4.03 -0.13 -1.16
C LEU A 57 4.85 0.68 -0.15
N LYS A 58 5.93 0.10 0.38
CA LYS A 58 6.78 0.68 1.43
C LYS A 58 5.94 1.11 2.64
N MET A 59 5.12 0.20 3.15
CA MET A 59 4.29 0.39 4.35
C MET A 59 4.15 -0.93 5.13
N LYS A 60 3.68 -0.89 6.38
CA LYS A 60 3.52 -2.11 7.18
C LYS A 60 2.41 -2.98 6.58
N GLU A 61 2.49 -4.29 6.80
CA GLU A 61 1.50 -5.24 6.27
C GLU A 61 0.08 -4.96 6.79
N LEU A 62 -0.06 -4.62 8.08
CA LEU A 62 -1.33 -4.21 8.69
C LEU A 62 -1.91 -2.94 8.06
N ASP A 63 -1.06 -2.00 7.67
CA ASP A 63 -1.49 -0.79 6.98
C ASP A 63 -1.99 -1.13 5.56
N VAL A 64 -1.35 -2.11 4.89
CA VAL A 64 -1.82 -2.59 3.57
C VAL A 64 -3.18 -3.26 3.70
N GLU A 65 -3.38 -4.08 4.72
CA GLU A 65 -4.66 -4.72 4.99
C GLU A 65 -5.77 -3.67 5.20
N SER A 66 -5.49 -2.66 6.03
CA SER A 66 -6.41 -1.52 6.25
C SER A 66 -6.73 -0.79 4.94
N LEU A 67 -5.71 -0.50 4.13
CA LEU A 67 -5.86 0.14 2.82
C LEU A 67 -6.72 -0.71 1.87
N CYS A 68 -6.52 -2.03 1.86
CA CYS A 68 -7.34 -2.96 1.07
C CYS A 68 -8.82 -2.86 1.48
N HIS A 69 -9.12 -2.87 2.79
CA HIS A 69 -10.49 -2.76 3.29
C HIS A 69 -11.15 -1.42 2.96
N GLU A 70 -10.41 -0.32 3.03
CA GLU A 70 -10.90 0.99 2.59
C GLU A 70 -11.22 1.02 1.09
N CYS A 71 -10.37 0.34 0.29
CA CYS A 71 -10.61 0.09 -1.13
C CYS A 71 -11.76 -0.90 -1.40
N GLY A 72 -12.46 -1.40 -0.36
CA GLY A 72 -13.56 -2.36 -0.50
C GLY A 72 -13.12 -3.78 -0.83
N LEU A 73 -11.84 -4.10 -0.59
CA LEU A 73 -11.29 -5.44 -0.79
C LEU A 73 -11.27 -6.21 0.53
N GLU A 74 -11.59 -7.49 0.44
CA GLU A 74 -11.41 -8.44 1.54
C GLU A 74 -10.02 -9.09 1.46
N THR A 75 -9.45 -9.40 2.61
CA THR A 75 -8.24 -10.21 2.78
C THR A 75 -8.63 -11.56 3.37
N CYS A 76 -7.82 -12.59 3.15
CA CYS A 76 -8.00 -13.87 3.81
C CYS A 76 -6.66 -14.41 4.29
N THR A 77 -6.71 -15.41 5.18
CA THR A 77 -5.52 -16.15 5.60
C THR A 77 -5.41 -17.40 4.75
N ASP A 78 -4.23 -17.64 4.17
CA ASP A 78 -3.95 -18.85 3.42
C ASP A 78 -3.70 -20.07 4.34
N PRO A 79 -3.60 -21.30 3.81
CA PRO A 79 -3.36 -22.49 4.62
C PRO A 79 -2.06 -22.46 5.43
N ASP A 80 -1.08 -21.65 5.02
CA ASP A 80 0.21 -21.50 5.68
C ASP A 80 0.20 -20.37 6.75
N GLY A 81 -0.94 -19.69 6.92
CA GLY A 81 -1.13 -18.65 7.92
C GLY A 81 -0.79 -17.23 7.46
N PHE A 82 -0.55 -17.01 6.16
CA PHE A 82 -0.24 -15.69 5.63
C PHE A 82 -1.48 -14.94 5.18
N THR A 83 -1.51 -13.62 5.39
CA THR A 83 -2.55 -12.77 4.87
C THR A 83 -2.35 -12.57 3.37
N VAL A 84 -3.40 -12.80 2.59
CA VAL A 84 -3.39 -12.74 1.15
C VAL A 84 -4.59 -11.96 0.63
N LEU A 85 -4.37 -11.27 -0.49
CA LEU A 85 -5.45 -10.72 -1.29
C LEU A 85 -5.96 -11.86 -2.18
N PRO A 86 -7.24 -12.25 -2.11
CA PRO A 86 -7.77 -13.34 -2.91
C PRO A 86 -7.80 -12.96 -4.42
N VAL A 87 -8.44 -13.80 -5.22
CA VAL A 87 -8.67 -13.51 -6.66
C VAL A 87 -9.35 -12.16 -6.84
N LYS A 88 -9.26 -11.61 -8.07
CA LYS A 88 -9.84 -10.31 -8.43
C LYS A 88 -11.24 -10.11 -7.83
N GLN A 89 -11.41 -9.01 -7.10
CA GLN A 89 -12.68 -8.63 -6.47
C GLN A 89 -13.29 -7.45 -7.24
N SER A 90 -14.58 -7.54 -7.56
CA SER A 90 -15.33 -6.47 -8.24
C SER A 90 -15.78 -5.35 -7.30
N THR A 91 -15.58 -5.52 -6.00
CA THR A 91 -15.93 -4.59 -4.93
C THR A 91 -14.93 -3.44 -4.78
N PHE A 92 -13.84 -3.45 -5.58
CA PHE A 92 -12.87 -2.36 -5.56
C PHE A 92 -13.57 -1.02 -5.78
N ARG A 93 -13.33 -0.11 -4.86
CA ARG A 93 -13.76 1.28 -4.92
C ARG A 93 -12.54 2.15 -4.64
N SER A 94 -12.46 3.29 -5.30
CA SER A 94 -11.61 4.37 -4.82
C SER A 94 -12.36 5.02 -3.65
N PRO A 95 -11.93 4.83 -2.41
CA PRO A 95 -12.39 5.62 -1.28
C PRO A 95 -12.43 7.11 -1.64
N GLU A 96 -13.56 7.73 -1.30
CA GLU A 96 -13.74 9.18 -1.40
C GLU A 96 -12.68 9.88 -0.54
N ASP A 97 -12.29 11.11 -0.91
CA ASP A 97 -11.22 11.97 -0.32
C ASP A 97 -11.17 12.08 1.22
N LYS A 98 -12.11 11.45 1.94
CA LYS A 98 -12.22 11.34 3.39
C LYS A 98 -11.35 10.22 3.98
N PHE A 99 -10.20 9.94 3.39
CA PHE A 99 -9.24 9.11 4.10
C PHE A 99 -8.75 9.85 5.33
N LYS A 100 -8.91 9.19 6.49
CA LYS A 100 -8.16 9.57 7.69
C LYS A 100 -6.71 9.70 7.27
N VAL A 101 -6.10 10.82 7.64
CA VAL A 101 -4.67 11.04 7.46
C VAL A 101 -3.99 9.76 7.94
N TYR A 102 -3.51 8.93 7.01
CA TYR A 102 -2.57 7.85 7.33
C TYR A 102 -1.26 8.54 7.58
N ASP A 103 -1.30 9.21 8.74
CA ASP A 103 -0.26 9.51 9.65
C ASP A 103 1.13 9.34 9.03
N LEU A 104 1.81 10.48 8.95
CA LEU A 104 3.26 10.65 9.06
C LEU A 104 3.92 9.75 10.14
N ILE A 105 3.13 9.04 10.96
CA ILE A 105 3.45 8.07 12.02
C ILE A 105 3.66 6.64 11.46
N GLY A 106 4.14 6.50 10.23
CA GLY A 106 4.83 5.28 9.79
C GLY A 106 6.33 5.28 10.14
N ILE A 107 6.87 6.44 10.56
CA ILE A 107 8.29 6.66 10.83
C ILE A 107 8.61 6.35 12.29
N GLU A 108 8.73 5.08 12.64
CA GLU A 108 9.51 4.70 13.84
C GLU A 108 11.02 4.80 13.61
N ARG A 109 11.49 5.35 12.47
CA ARG A 109 12.92 5.57 12.20
C ARG A 109 13.20 6.81 11.35
N ILE A 110 13.10 7.97 11.96
CA ILE A 110 14.21 8.92 11.85
C ILE A 110 14.75 8.99 13.27
N LYS A 111 15.75 8.15 13.56
CA LYS A 111 16.57 8.36 14.75
C LYS A 111 17.14 9.77 14.62
N MET A 112 16.59 10.71 15.37
CA MET A 112 17.30 11.93 15.76
C MET A 112 18.52 11.48 16.54
N SER A 113 19.62 11.28 15.81
CA SER A 113 20.96 11.25 16.42
C SER A 113 21.37 12.71 16.43
N ILE A 114 21.09 13.39 17.54
CA ILE A 114 21.75 14.65 17.90
C ILE A 114 23.17 14.30 18.30
#